data_AF-A0A6L6HRL7-F1
#
_entry.id   AF-A0A6L6HRL7-F1
#
_cell.length_a   1.000
_cell.length_b   1.000
_cell.length_c   1.000
_cell.angle_alpha   90.00
_cell.angle_beta   90.00
_cell.angle_gamma   90.00
#
_symmetry.space_group_name_H-M   'P 1'
#
loop_
_entity.id
_entity.type
_entity.pdbx_description
1 polymer ?
#
loop_
_entity_poly.entity_id
_entity_poly.type
_entity_poly.pdbx_seq_one_letter_code
_entity_poly.pdbx_strand_id
1 'polypeptide(L)'
;MTRLALIATLLTAGCLGEAGPSGAAPDDPGGGPADMPIRSDPLPPPAPKGAPEAAEAAAALAAGNSAALILFLARHPADPAAPRVRAALAGRREPVTPADAMAVAGGEAAVIGAFDAARLSGTPAAWADFTAHYGSHPLAAEAARWQGR
;
A
#
# COMPACT_ATOMS: atom_id res chain seq x y z
N MET A 1 4.68 34.62 17.59
CA MET A 1 6.14 34.49 17.78
C MET A 1 6.55 33.14 17.21
N THR A 2 6.80 33.03 15.90
CA THR A 2 8.14 32.95 15.25
C THR A 2 8.93 31.74 15.79
N ARG A 3 9.19 30.67 15.02
CA ARG A 3 10.16 30.53 13.90
C ARG A 3 9.84 29.22 13.14
N LEU A 4 9.55 29.20 11.83
CA LEU A 4 10.48 29.14 10.69
C LEU A 4 11.79 28.34 10.94
N ALA A 5 11.89 27.18 10.31
CA ALA A 5 13.17 26.65 9.81
C ALA A 5 12.92 25.73 8.60
N LEU A 6 13.24 26.29 7.45
CA LEU A 6 13.32 25.71 6.12
C LEU A 6 14.72 25.11 5.99
N ILE A 7 14.89 23.83 5.62
CA ILE A 7 16.17 23.32 5.11
C ILE A 7 15.92 22.55 3.82
N ALA A 8 16.38 23.16 2.74
CA ALA A 8 16.48 22.63 1.41
C ALA A 8 17.90 22.09 1.14
N THR A 9 18.04 21.35 0.04
CA THR A 9 19.27 21.05 -0.75
C THR A 9 20.16 19.92 -0.19
N LEU A 10 20.71 18.96 -0.97
CA LEU A 10 21.29 19.02 -2.31
C LEU A 10 21.15 17.70 -3.12
N LEU A 11 20.91 17.88 -4.42
CA LEU A 11 21.03 16.91 -5.51
C LEU A 11 22.49 16.90 -5.98
N THR A 12 23.21 15.77 -5.91
CA THR A 12 24.54 15.63 -6.52
C THR A 12 24.43 14.97 -7.88
N ALA A 13 24.48 15.80 -8.92
CA ALA A 13 24.84 15.40 -10.28
C ALA A 13 26.36 15.15 -10.34
N GLY A 14 26.75 13.95 -10.74
CA GLY A 14 28.14 13.60 -11.02
C GLY A 14 28.27 13.14 -12.46
N CYS A 15 28.40 14.08 -13.39
CA CYS A 15 28.95 13.83 -14.72
C CYS A 15 30.45 14.15 -14.66
N LEU A 16 31.32 13.15 -14.71
CA LEU A 16 32.70 13.34 -15.15
C LEU A 16 33.01 12.27 -16.18
N GLY A 17 33.22 12.72 -17.41
CA GLY A 17 33.86 11.95 -18.45
C GLY A 17 35.37 12.11 -18.37
N GLU A 18 36.10 11.07 -18.75
CA GLU A 18 37.50 11.15 -19.09
C GLU A 18 37.73 10.36 -20.38
N ALA A 19 38.20 11.07 -21.40
CA ALA A 19 38.57 10.55 -22.70
C ALA A 19 40.10 10.64 -22.84
N GLY A 20 40.74 9.54 -23.26
CA GLY A 20 42.14 9.50 -23.65
C GLY A 20 42.48 8.18 -24.37
N PRO A 21 43.42 8.16 -25.34
CA PRO A 21 43.17 7.52 -26.62
C PRO A 21 44.05 6.31 -26.98
N SER A 22 43.58 5.59 -28.01
CA SER A 22 44.33 4.85 -29.03
C SER A 22 45.28 3.72 -28.61
N GLY A 23 44.82 2.48 -28.81
CA GLY A 23 45.64 1.30 -29.02
C GLY A 23 45.04 0.49 -30.18
N ALA A 24 45.85 0.25 -31.20
CA ALA A 24 45.51 -0.28 -32.53
C ALA A 24 44.71 -1.59 -32.55
N ALA A 25 43.84 -1.70 -33.56
CA ALA A 25 43.19 -2.93 -34.00
C ALA A 25 44.22 -3.94 -34.57
N PRO A 26 43.85 -5.23 -34.55
CA PRO A 26 43.83 -5.95 -35.82
C PRO A 26 42.45 -6.51 -36.14
N ASP A 27 42.14 -6.48 -37.43
CA ASP A 27 40.97 -7.06 -38.08
C ASP A 27 40.73 -8.53 -37.69
N ASP A 28 39.48 -8.86 -37.35
CA ASP A 28 38.98 -10.23 -37.39
C ASP A 28 37.61 -10.24 -38.09
N PRO A 29 37.50 -10.69 -39.35
CA PRO A 29 36.22 -10.82 -40.04
C PRO A 29 35.56 -12.14 -39.64
N GLY A 30 35.15 -12.24 -38.37
CA GLY A 30 34.41 -13.36 -37.81
C GLY A 30 32.91 -13.06 -37.78
N GLY A 31 32.27 -12.97 -38.96
CA GLY A 31 30.81 -12.95 -39.09
C GLY A 31 30.20 -14.29 -38.67
N GLY A 32 30.10 -14.53 -37.37
CA GLY A 32 29.31 -15.62 -36.78
C GLY A 32 27.83 -15.24 -36.72
N PRO A 33 26.91 -16.20 -36.95
CA PRO A 33 25.47 -15.91 -36.96
C PRO A 33 25.04 -15.32 -35.62
N ALA A 34 24.18 -14.31 -35.68
CA ALA A 34 23.57 -13.62 -34.55
C ALA A 34 23.19 -14.61 -33.43
N ASP A 35 24.01 -14.63 -32.38
CA ASP A 35 23.69 -15.30 -31.12
C ASP A 35 22.65 -14.43 -30.43
N MET A 36 21.39 -14.57 -30.85
CA MET A 36 20.26 -14.03 -30.10
C MET A 36 20.12 -14.89 -28.84
N PRO A 37 20.35 -14.35 -27.62
CA PRO A 37 20.08 -15.11 -26.42
C PRO A 37 18.56 -15.25 -26.28
N ILE A 38 17.98 -16.34 -26.82
CA ILE A 38 16.66 -16.81 -26.41
C ILE A 38 16.84 -17.45 -25.03
N ARG A 39 16.95 -16.62 -23.99
CA ARG A 39 16.73 -17.07 -22.61
C ARG A 39 15.23 -17.17 -22.40
N SER A 40 14.68 -18.34 -22.69
CA SER A 40 13.43 -18.77 -22.07
C SER A 40 13.74 -19.14 -20.63
N ASP A 41 13.98 -18.14 -19.78
CA ASP A 41 14.03 -18.39 -18.34
C ASP A 41 12.66 -19.00 -17.96
N PRO A 42 12.63 -20.16 -17.28
CA PRO A 42 11.37 -20.79 -16.90
C PRO A 42 10.59 -19.83 -16.00
N LEU A 43 9.30 -19.67 -16.29
CA LEU A 43 8.41 -18.86 -15.45
C LEU A 43 8.50 -19.35 -14.00
N PRO A 44 8.52 -18.43 -13.01
CA PRO A 44 8.51 -18.82 -11.62
C PRO A 44 7.27 -19.67 -11.33
N PRO A 45 7.36 -20.64 -10.39
CA PRO A 45 6.20 -21.43 -10.00
C PRO A 45 5.07 -20.50 -9.50
N PRO A 46 3.80 -20.88 -9.72
CA PRO A 46 2.69 -20.08 -9.24
C PRO A 46 2.78 -19.91 -7.73
N ALA A 47 2.50 -18.69 -7.26
CA ALA A 47 2.46 -18.42 -5.83
C ALA A 47 1.43 -19.34 -5.14
N PRO A 48 1.69 -19.76 -3.89
CA PRO A 48 0.69 -20.51 -3.16
C PRO A 48 -0.57 -19.66 -2.99
N LYS A 49 -1.72 -20.33 -2.96
CA LYS A 49 -3.02 -19.67 -2.74
C LYS A 49 -2.97 -18.84 -1.45
N GLY A 50 -3.37 -17.56 -1.52
CA GLY A 50 -3.38 -16.66 -0.38
C GLY A 50 -2.07 -15.88 -0.14
N ALA A 51 -1.01 -16.13 -0.91
CA ALA A 51 0.27 -15.42 -0.72
C ALA A 51 0.17 -13.89 -0.94
N PRO A 52 -0.55 -13.39 -1.97
CA PRO A 52 -0.75 -11.96 -2.13
C PRO A 52 -1.49 -11.32 -0.94
N GLU A 53 -2.55 -11.98 -0.45
CA GLU A 53 -3.37 -11.50 0.66
C GLU A 53 -2.59 -11.52 1.98
N ALA A 54 -1.77 -12.54 2.21
CA ALA A 54 -0.88 -12.60 3.35
C ALA A 54 0.17 -11.46 3.33
N ALA A 55 0.72 -11.14 2.15
CA ALA A 55 1.64 -10.02 1.99
C ALA A 55 0.94 -8.67 2.22
N GLU A 56 -0.29 -8.49 1.72
CA GLU A 56 -1.09 -7.28 1.95
C GLU A 56 -1.44 -7.12 3.44
N ALA A 57 -1.83 -8.20 4.12
CA ALA A 57 -2.08 -8.18 5.57
C ALA A 57 -0.82 -7.77 6.35
N ALA A 58 0.34 -8.34 6.00
CA ALA A 58 1.61 -7.99 6.62
C ALA A 58 1.97 -6.52 6.37
N ALA A 59 1.76 -6.02 5.15
CA ALA A 59 1.99 -4.63 4.80
C ALA A 59 1.06 -3.68 5.58
N ALA A 60 -0.23 -4.01 5.70
CA ALA A 60 -1.19 -3.21 6.46
C ALA A 60 -0.83 -3.14 7.95
N LEU A 61 -0.40 -4.26 8.54
CA LEU A 61 0.08 -4.31 9.91
C LEU A 61 1.37 -3.50 10.11
N ALA A 62 2.32 -3.59 9.17
CA ALA A 62 3.60 -2.88 9.23
C ALA A 62 3.46 -1.38 8.98
N ALA A 63 2.52 -0.96 8.11
CA ALA A 63 2.23 0.45 7.84
C ALA A 63 1.80 1.21 9.10
N GLY A 64 1.24 0.51 10.08
CA GLY A 64 0.99 1.06 11.40
C GLY A 64 0.06 2.26 11.38
N ASN A 65 -0.89 2.34 10.43
CA ASN A 65 -1.94 3.35 10.36
C ASN A 65 -3.33 2.71 10.20
N SER A 66 -4.38 3.40 10.65
CA SER A 66 -5.74 2.86 10.64
C SER A 66 -6.29 2.70 9.22
N ALA A 67 -5.90 3.56 8.27
CA ALA A 67 -6.39 3.52 6.89
C ALA A 67 -6.03 2.20 6.18
N ALA A 68 -4.79 1.74 6.33
CA ALA A 68 -4.32 0.48 5.72
C ALA A 68 -5.03 -0.75 6.32
N LEU A 69 -5.26 -0.75 7.64
CA LEU A 69 -6.00 -1.83 8.30
C LEU A 69 -7.47 -1.87 7.86
N ILE A 70 -8.12 -0.71 7.73
CA ILE A 70 -9.51 -0.62 7.27
C ILE A 70 -9.61 -1.06 5.81
N LEU A 71 -8.69 -0.61 4.94
CA LEU A 71 -8.67 -1.01 3.53
C LEU A 71 -8.49 -2.52 3.36
N PHE A 72 -7.59 -3.12 4.14
CA PHE A 72 -7.44 -4.58 4.14
C PHE A 72 -8.76 -5.28 4.50
N LEU A 73 -9.45 -4.83 5.55
CA LEU A 73 -10.73 -5.44 5.96
C LEU A 73 -11.83 -5.24 4.93
N ALA A 74 -11.80 -4.14 4.17
CA ALA A 74 -12.74 -3.89 3.07
C ALA A 74 -12.54 -4.89 1.92
N ARG A 75 -11.28 -5.15 1.54
CA ARG A 75 -10.92 -6.05 0.43
C ARG A 75 -11.01 -7.52 0.80
N HIS A 76 -10.65 -7.83 2.04
CA HIS A 76 -10.42 -9.20 2.51
C HIS A 76 -11.19 -9.51 3.81
N PRO A 77 -12.52 -9.32 3.86
CA PRO A 77 -13.28 -9.40 5.10
C PRO A 77 -13.30 -10.80 5.74
N ALA A 78 -13.07 -11.85 4.93
CA ALA A 78 -13.07 -13.26 5.30
C ALA A 78 -11.66 -13.89 5.34
N ASP A 79 -10.61 -13.11 5.11
CA ASP A 79 -9.24 -13.65 5.10
C ASP A 79 -8.81 -14.13 6.50
N PRO A 80 -8.03 -15.21 6.61
CA PRO A 80 -7.54 -15.71 7.91
C PRO A 80 -6.78 -14.67 8.76
N ALA A 81 -6.18 -13.65 8.16
CA ALA A 81 -5.52 -12.56 8.87
C ALA A 81 -6.49 -11.48 9.38
N ALA A 82 -7.73 -11.44 8.90
CA ALA A 82 -8.70 -10.40 9.26
C ALA A 82 -8.94 -10.28 10.79
N PRO A 83 -9.03 -11.36 11.60
CA PRO A 83 -9.11 -11.25 13.06
C PRO A 83 -7.92 -10.50 13.68
N ARG A 84 -6.69 -10.73 13.19
CA ARG A 84 -5.49 -10.04 13.66
C ARG A 84 -5.51 -8.56 13.27
N VAL A 85 -5.92 -8.25 12.05
CA VAL A 85 -6.07 -6.87 11.57
C VAL A 85 -7.15 -6.11 12.36
N ARG A 86 -8.29 -6.75 12.67
CA ARG A 86 -9.32 -6.18 13.54
C ARG A 86 -8.81 -5.88 14.94
N ALA A 87 -8.04 -6.80 15.53
CA ALA A 87 -7.43 -6.59 16.85
C ALA A 87 -6.45 -5.42 16.84
N ALA A 88 -5.60 -5.32 15.82
CA ALA A 88 -4.70 -4.19 15.64
C ALA A 88 -5.46 -2.87 15.51
N LEU A 89 -6.52 -2.83 14.70
CA LEU A 89 -7.35 -1.63 14.51
C LEU A 89 -8.09 -1.22 15.80
N ALA A 90 -8.54 -2.18 16.61
CA ALA A 90 -9.28 -1.90 17.85
C ALA A 90 -8.43 -1.18 18.90
N GLY A 91 -7.12 -1.41 18.91
CA GLY A 91 -6.18 -0.69 19.76
C GLY A 91 -5.92 0.76 19.35
N ARG A 92 -6.39 1.19 18.16
CA ARG A 92 -6.08 2.52 17.62
C ARG A 92 -7.11 3.56 18.06
N ARG A 93 -6.60 4.75 18.40
CA ARG A 93 -7.39 5.93 18.77
C ARG A 93 -7.11 7.13 17.87
N GLU A 94 -5.98 7.14 17.16
CA GLU A 94 -5.66 8.18 16.19
C GLU A 94 -6.65 8.12 15.00
N PRO A 95 -7.34 9.22 14.69
CA PRO A 95 -8.19 9.33 13.51
C PRO A 95 -7.39 9.16 12.22
N VAL A 96 -8.00 8.52 11.23
CA VAL A 96 -7.52 8.57 9.85
C VAL A 96 -7.61 10.01 9.34
N THR A 97 -6.47 10.58 8.94
CA THR A 97 -6.48 11.88 8.27
C THR A 97 -6.95 11.74 6.81
N PRO A 98 -7.54 12.78 6.20
CA PRO A 98 -7.91 12.74 4.78
C PRO A 98 -6.71 12.45 3.86
N ALA A 99 -5.51 12.92 4.22
CA ALA A 99 -4.29 12.68 3.47
C ALA A 99 -3.88 11.21 3.50
N ASP A 100 -3.91 10.57 4.68
CA ASP A 100 -3.60 9.14 4.82
C ASP A 100 -4.62 8.28 4.07
N ALA A 101 -5.92 8.60 4.19
CA ALA A 101 -6.97 7.91 3.47
C ALA A 101 -6.77 7.98 1.95
N MET A 102 -6.43 9.16 1.41
CA MET A 102 -6.18 9.36 -0.01
C MET A 102 -4.94 8.59 -0.48
N ALA A 103 -3.85 8.66 0.29
CA ALA A 103 -2.60 7.98 -0.05
C ALA A 103 -2.76 6.45 -0.08
N VAL A 104 -3.59 5.88 0.80
CA VAL A 104 -3.78 4.44 0.93
C VAL A 104 -4.91 3.91 0.03
N ALA A 105 -6.04 4.58 -0.01
CA ALA A 105 -7.29 4.06 -0.58
C ALA A 105 -7.76 4.80 -1.84
N GLY A 106 -7.15 5.92 -2.22
CA GLY A 106 -7.51 6.68 -3.41
C GLY A 106 -9.00 7.03 -3.46
N GLY A 107 -9.72 6.50 -4.44
CA GLY A 107 -11.16 6.73 -4.61
C GLY A 107 -12.03 6.28 -3.43
N GLU A 108 -11.53 5.40 -2.56
CA GLU A 108 -12.23 4.93 -1.36
C GLU A 108 -11.92 5.78 -0.11
N ALA A 109 -11.14 6.86 -0.22
CA ALA A 109 -10.71 7.65 0.93
C ALA A 109 -11.86 8.13 1.84
N ALA A 110 -12.98 8.57 1.23
CA ALA A 110 -14.13 9.06 1.96
C ALA A 110 -14.81 7.98 2.82
N VAL A 111 -14.96 6.75 2.29
CA VAL A 111 -15.58 5.65 3.03
C VAL A 111 -14.66 5.13 4.14
N ILE A 112 -13.34 5.11 3.92
CA ILE A 112 -12.36 4.76 4.97
C ILE A 112 -12.44 5.76 6.12
N GLY A 113 -12.44 7.06 5.83
CA GLY A 113 -12.55 8.10 6.85
C GLY A 113 -13.88 8.05 7.61
N ALA A 114 -15.00 7.84 6.91
CA ALA A 114 -16.31 7.73 7.54
C ALA A 114 -16.43 6.49 8.45
N PHE A 115 -15.89 5.35 8.02
CA PHE A 115 -15.84 4.14 8.85
C PHE A 115 -15.02 4.39 10.12
N ASP A 116 -13.84 5.00 9.99
CA ASP A 116 -12.97 5.29 11.12
C ASP A 116 -13.60 6.29 12.10
N ALA A 117 -14.27 7.32 11.59
CA ALA A 117 -15.00 8.29 12.40
C ALA A 117 -16.13 7.62 13.20
N ALA A 118 -16.92 6.74 12.57
CA ALA A 118 -17.96 5.98 13.25
C ALA A 118 -17.37 5.05 14.33
N ARG A 119 -16.25 4.37 14.01
CA ARG A 119 -15.49 3.54 14.94
C ARG A 119 -15.00 4.29 16.17
N LEU A 120 -14.45 5.48 15.99
CA LEU A 120 -13.91 6.29 17.08
C LEU A 120 -15.01 6.97 17.91
N SER A 121 -16.14 7.32 17.29
CA SER A 121 -17.32 7.79 18.01
C SER A 121 -17.90 6.69 18.90
N GLY A 122 -17.98 5.46 18.39
CA GLY A 122 -18.55 4.30 19.09
C GLY A 122 -20.06 4.41 19.36
N THR A 123 -20.74 5.39 18.78
CA THR A 123 -22.18 5.62 19.01
C THR A 123 -23.04 4.89 17.98
N PRO A 124 -24.24 4.42 18.36
CA PRO A 124 -25.20 3.85 17.40
C PRO A 124 -25.55 4.83 16.26
N ALA A 125 -25.64 6.13 16.55
CA ALA A 125 -25.95 7.16 15.56
C ALA A 125 -24.86 7.27 14.48
N ALA A 126 -23.58 7.32 14.87
CA ALA A 126 -22.50 7.40 13.89
C ALA A 126 -22.43 6.15 12.98
N TRP A 127 -22.76 4.99 13.52
CA TRP A 127 -22.87 3.77 12.74
C TRP A 127 -24.07 3.74 11.80
N ALA A 128 -25.22 4.27 12.24
CA ALA A 128 -26.40 4.43 11.40
C ALA A 128 -26.11 5.39 10.23
N ASP A 129 -25.45 6.51 10.50
CA ASP A 129 -25.04 7.48 9.48
C ASP A 129 -24.09 6.85 8.46
N PHE A 130 -23.08 6.10 8.91
CA PHE A 130 -22.20 5.35 8.02
C PHE A 130 -22.98 4.38 7.13
N THR A 131 -23.91 3.62 7.71
CA THR A 131 -24.70 2.61 6.98
C THR A 131 -25.66 3.25 5.98
N ALA A 132 -26.23 4.42 6.31
CA ALA A 132 -27.11 5.16 5.40
C ALA A 132 -26.39 5.62 4.13
N HIS A 133 -25.11 6.01 4.25
CA HIS A 133 -24.31 6.51 3.12
C HIS A 133 -23.56 5.40 2.36
N TYR A 134 -23.10 4.37 3.08
CA TYR A 134 -22.17 3.36 2.54
C TYR A 134 -22.68 1.92 2.72
N GLY A 135 -23.98 1.71 2.87
CA GLY A 135 -24.58 0.39 3.14
C GLY A 135 -24.32 -0.70 2.10
N SER A 136 -23.97 -0.33 0.85
CA SER A 136 -23.57 -1.26 -0.20
C SER A 136 -22.06 -1.55 -0.25
N HIS A 137 -21.26 -0.85 0.55
CA HIS A 137 -19.81 -1.03 0.60
C HIS A 137 -19.44 -2.28 1.41
N PRO A 138 -18.35 -3.01 1.08
CA PRO A 138 -17.89 -4.15 1.89
C PRO A 138 -17.69 -3.83 3.39
N LEU A 139 -17.35 -2.59 3.71
CA LEU A 139 -17.23 -2.11 5.09
C LEU A 139 -18.56 -2.04 5.86
N ALA A 140 -19.73 -2.12 5.21
CA ALA A 140 -21.01 -2.19 5.91
C ALA A 140 -21.10 -3.49 6.74
N ALA A 141 -20.65 -4.61 6.19
CA ALA A 141 -20.58 -5.88 6.91
C ALA A 141 -19.57 -5.81 8.07
N GLU A 142 -18.46 -5.10 7.87
CA GLU A 142 -17.50 -4.86 8.95
C GLU A 142 -18.10 -3.96 10.04
N ALA A 143 -18.81 -2.88 9.69
CA ALA A 143 -19.45 -1.96 10.64
C ALA A 143 -20.42 -2.69 11.56
N ALA A 144 -21.20 -3.64 11.03
CA ALA A 144 -22.07 -4.50 11.85
C ALA A 144 -21.30 -5.30 12.92
N ARG A 145 -20.08 -5.77 12.62
CA ARG A 145 -19.22 -6.47 13.61
C ARG A 145 -18.68 -5.53 14.69
N TRP A 146 -18.51 -4.24 14.38
CA TRP A 146 -18.05 -3.25 15.35
C TRP A 146 -19.16 -2.76 16.26
N GLN A 147 -20.41 -2.75 15.80
CA GLN A 147 -21.58 -2.40 16.63
C GLN A 147 -21.88 -3.44 17.72
N GLY A 148 -21.56 -4.72 17.50
CA GLY A 148 -21.81 -5.80 18.45
C GLY A 148 -20.70 -6.03 19.47
N ARG A 149 -19.76 -5.08 19.63
CA ARG A 149 -18.54 -5.24 20.43
C ARG A 149 -18.51 -4.37 21.67
#